data_AF-A0A244CUL0-F1
#
_entry.id   AF-A0A244CUL0-F1
#
_cell.length_a   1.000
_cell.length_b   1.000
_cell.length_c   1.000
_cell.angle_alpha   90.00
_cell.angle_beta   90.00
_cell.angle_gamma   90.00
#
_symmetry.space_group_name_H-M   'P 1'
#
loop_
_entity.id
_entity.type
_entity.pdbx_description
1 polymer ?
#
loop_
_entity_poly.entity_id
_entity_poly.type
_entity_poly.pdbx_seq_one_letter_code
_entity_poly.pdbx_strand_id
1 'polypeptide(L)'
;MATTTVYDWIIVSIYDRYDKNDDNTFVGKVLYGFVLDDQTYRFAPNDYVTTSLIEKCDLNRGIIETHSGSVYVLQGTGTDAAIDFRDFELLQMGYSPQQISKFNLEPSSYYH
;
A
#
# COMPACT_ATOMS: atom_id res chain seq x y z
N MET A 1 18.20 4.12 -14.33
CA MET A 1 17.06 4.79 -13.67
C MET A 1 17.26 4.63 -12.18
N ALA A 2 17.06 5.68 -11.38
CA ALA A 2 17.12 5.57 -9.93
C ALA A 2 15.89 4.79 -9.43
N THR A 3 16.07 3.95 -8.43
CA THR A 3 15.03 3.06 -7.89
C THR A 3 15.00 3.12 -6.37
N THR A 4 13.86 2.75 -5.80
CA THR A 4 13.70 2.56 -4.35
C THR A 4 13.52 1.06 -4.09
N THR A 5 14.39 0.45 -3.28
CA THR A 5 14.25 -0.95 -2.87
C THR A 5 13.42 -1.02 -1.60
N VAL A 6 12.42 -1.90 -1.57
CA VAL A 6 11.51 -2.06 -0.44
C VAL A 6 11.48 -3.50 0.06
N TYR A 7 11.26 -3.67 1.37
CA TYR A 7 11.10 -4.96 2.03
C TYR A 7 9.80 -4.99 2.85
N ASP A 8 9.40 -6.18 3.32
CA ASP A 8 8.14 -6.43 4.03
C ASP A 8 6.94 -5.78 3.33
N TRP A 9 6.92 -5.95 2.02
CA TRP A 9 6.01 -5.23 1.14
C TRP A 9 4.67 -5.94 1.01
N ILE A 10 3.64 -5.12 0.77
CA ILE A 10 2.25 -5.54 0.64
C ILE A 10 1.67 -4.86 -0.60
N ILE A 11 1.10 -5.65 -1.51
CA ILE A 11 0.25 -5.11 -2.58
C ILE A 11 -1.15 -4.92 -2.01
N VAL A 12 -1.61 -3.67 -1.97
CA VAL A 12 -2.88 -3.31 -1.37
C VAL A 12 -3.88 -2.98 -2.46
N SER A 13 -4.95 -3.77 -2.56
CA SER A 13 -6.10 -3.49 -3.42
C SER A 13 -7.05 -2.53 -2.72
N ILE A 14 -7.47 -1.48 -3.40
CA ILE A 14 -8.36 -0.45 -2.87
C ILE A 14 -9.72 -0.61 -3.53
N TYR A 15 -10.77 -0.67 -2.71
CA TYR A 15 -12.15 -0.74 -3.16
C TYR A 15 -12.95 0.45 -2.63
N ASP A 16 -13.74 1.07 -3.48
CA ASP A 16 -14.70 2.08 -3.05
C ASP A 16 -16.04 1.40 -2.75
N ARG A 17 -16.59 1.68 -1.57
CA ARG A 17 -17.87 1.20 -1.11
C ARG A 17 -18.70 2.41 -0.69
N TYR A 18 -19.73 2.72 -1.48
CA TYR A 18 -20.71 3.73 -1.10
C TYR A 18 -21.68 3.22 -0.02
N ASP A 19 -22.03 1.92 -0.04
CA ASP A 19 -22.88 1.25 0.96
C ASP A 19 -22.39 -0.19 1.21
N LYS A 20 -22.73 -0.76 2.38
CA LYS A 20 -22.44 -2.15 2.77
C LYS A 20 -23.11 -3.20 1.88
N ASN A 21 -24.09 -2.80 1.07
CA ASN A 21 -24.82 -3.66 0.14
C ASN A 21 -24.39 -3.45 -1.32
N ASP A 22 -23.40 -2.60 -1.57
CA ASP A 22 -22.87 -2.34 -2.92
C ASP A 22 -21.77 -3.36 -3.27
N ASP A 23 -21.67 -3.70 -4.55
CA ASP A 23 -20.57 -4.50 -5.05
C ASP A 23 -19.32 -3.62 -5.04
N ASN A 24 -18.33 -4.00 -4.23
CA ASN A 24 -17.06 -3.27 -4.06
C ASN A 24 -16.47 -2.84 -5.41
N THR A 25 -16.51 -1.53 -5.71
CA THR A 25 -15.94 -1.00 -6.95
C THR A 25 -14.42 -0.98 -6.81
N PHE A 26 -13.72 -1.74 -7.63
CA PHE A 26 -12.26 -1.76 -7.64
C PHE A 26 -11.70 -0.41 -8.12
N VAL A 27 -10.92 0.25 -7.27
CA VAL A 27 -10.29 1.54 -7.57
C VAL A 27 -8.90 1.34 -8.17
N GLY A 28 -8.12 0.43 -7.60
CA GLY A 28 -6.75 0.18 -8.04
C GLY A 28 -5.90 -0.57 -7.01
N LYS A 29 -4.61 -0.69 -7.30
CA LYS A 29 -3.62 -1.27 -6.39
C LYS A 29 -2.52 -0.26 -6.08
N VAL A 30 -2.00 -0.30 -4.85
CA VAL A 30 -0.81 0.44 -4.42
C VAL A 30 0.18 -0.51 -3.76
N LEU A 31 1.42 -0.06 -3.60
CA LEU A 31 2.44 -0.74 -2.83
C LEU A 31 2.56 -0.06 -1.46
N TYR A 32 2.52 -0.87 -0.41
CA TYR A 32 2.91 -0.50 0.95
C TYR A 32 4.15 -1.30 1.35
N GLY A 33 5.09 -0.72 2.10
CA GLY A 33 6.26 -1.45 2.61
C GLY A 33 7.27 -0.54 3.26
N PHE A 34 8.46 -1.06 3.54
CA PHE A 34 9.55 -0.30 4.18
C PHE A 34 10.74 -0.16 3.24
N VAL A 35 11.39 1.00 3.25
CA VAL A 35 12.53 1.29 2.41
C VAL A 35 13.78 0.59 2.93
N LEU A 36 14.42 -0.21 2.09
CA LEU A 36 15.74 -0.78 2.35
C LEU A 36 16.85 0.16 1.89
N ASP A 37 16.73 0.67 0.67
CA ASP A 37 17.68 1.58 0.02
C ASP A 37 16.93 2.46 -0.98
N ASP A 38 17.34 3.72 -1.12
CA ASP A 38 16.70 4.66 -2.03
C ASP A 38 17.70 5.49 -2.83
N GLN A 39 17.82 5.17 -4.12
CA GLN A 39 18.68 5.91 -5.05
C GLN A 39 18.04 7.22 -5.53
N THR A 40 16.78 7.45 -5.19
CA THR A 40 16.04 8.65 -5.58
C THR A 40 16.17 9.80 -4.57
N TYR A 41 16.76 9.54 -3.39
CA TYR A 41 16.92 10.48 -2.29
C TYR A 41 15.61 11.07 -1.75
N ARG A 42 14.49 10.34 -1.90
CA ARG A 42 13.17 10.70 -1.37
C ARG A 42 12.95 10.15 0.04
N PHE A 43 13.60 9.04 0.38
CA PHE A 43 13.34 8.29 1.61
C PHE A 43 14.63 7.95 2.35
N ALA A 44 14.54 7.85 3.67
CA ALA A 44 15.57 7.23 4.51
C ALA A 44 15.31 5.72 4.66
N PRO A 45 16.34 4.91 4.98
CA PRO A 45 16.15 3.52 5.33
C PRO A 45 15.18 3.35 6.50
N ASN A 46 14.27 2.38 6.37
CA ASN A 46 13.15 2.07 7.27
C ASN A 46 11.98 3.06 7.28
N ASP A 47 11.99 4.09 6.42
CA ASP A 47 10.77 4.84 6.16
C ASP A 47 9.73 3.90 5.55
N TYR A 48 8.47 4.06 5.95
CA TYR A 48 7.38 3.41 5.25
C TYR A 48 7.13 4.13 3.93
N VAL A 49 6.64 3.39 2.94
CA VAL A 49 6.20 3.96 1.66
C VAL A 49 4.80 3.45 1.34
N THR A 50 3.94 4.37 0.95
CA THR A 50 2.65 4.09 0.29
C THR A 50 2.69 4.75 -1.07
N THR A 51 2.64 3.97 -2.14
CA THR A 51 2.83 4.51 -3.49
C THR A 51 1.55 5.11 -4.08
N SER A 52 1.71 5.83 -5.19
CA SER A 52 0.63 6.02 -6.16
C SER A 52 0.19 4.67 -6.77
N LEU A 53 -0.87 4.68 -7.57
CA LEU A 53 -1.38 3.47 -8.22
C LEU A 53 -0.28 2.73 -8.98
N ILE A 54 -0.27 1.41 -8.84
CA ILE A 54 0.60 0.51 -9.60
C ILE A 54 0.11 0.50 -11.05
N GLU A 55 1.01 0.82 -11.97
CA GLU A 55 0.76 0.76 -13.41
C GLU A 55 1.25 -0.58 -13.99
N LYS A 56 2.42 -1.06 -13.54
CA LYS A 56 2.97 -2.37 -13.92
C LYS A 56 3.53 -3.10 -12.72
N CYS A 57 3.32 -4.41 -12.69
CA CYS A 57 3.75 -5.28 -11.61
C CYS A 57 4.35 -6.56 -12.21
N ASP A 58 5.67 -6.69 -12.15
CA ASP A 58 6.40 -7.91 -12.51
C ASP A 58 6.96 -8.56 -11.25
N LEU A 59 6.15 -9.43 -10.63
CA LEU A 59 6.54 -10.13 -9.40
C LEU A 59 7.66 -11.16 -9.62
N ASN A 60 7.83 -11.67 -10.84
CA ASN A 60 8.91 -12.61 -11.14
C ASN A 60 10.28 -11.92 -11.06
N ARG A 61 10.33 -10.65 -11.50
CA ARG A 61 11.53 -9.81 -11.41
C ARG A 61 11.58 -8.97 -10.13
N GLY A 62 10.49 -8.95 -9.35
CA GLY A 62 10.35 -8.11 -8.17
C GLY A 62 10.37 -6.63 -8.52
N ILE A 63 9.69 -6.20 -9.59
CA ILE A 63 9.68 -4.80 -10.04
C ILE A 63 8.24 -4.28 -10.10
N ILE A 64 8.03 -3.11 -9.52
CA ILE A 64 6.79 -2.35 -9.62
C ILE A 64 7.08 -0.99 -10.25
N GLU A 65 6.28 -0.63 -11.26
CA GLU A 65 6.22 0.72 -11.82
C GLU A 65 4.89 1.36 -11.45
N THR A 66 4.94 2.57 -10.91
CA THR A 66 3.74 3.31 -10.52
C THR A 66 3.34 4.29 -11.60
N HIS A 67 2.07 4.71 -11.60
CA HIS A 67 1.51 5.70 -12.52
C HIS A 67 2.26 7.04 -12.48
N SER A 68 2.91 7.38 -11.35
CA SER A 68 3.76 8.57 -11.26
C SER A 68 5.17 8.37 -11.85
N GLY A 69 5.45 7.22 -12.47
CA GLY A 69 6.74 6.87 -13.07
C GLY A 69 7.81 6.43 -12.07
N SER A 70 7.46 6.15 -10.81
CA SER A 70 8.44 5.64 -9.83
C SER A 70 8.63 4.14 -9.99
N VAL A 71 9.86 3.68 -9.81
CA VAL A 71 10.24 2.27 -9.90
C VAL A 71 10.67 1.75 -8.54
N TYR A 72 10.03 0.67 -8.10
CA TYR A 72 10.31 0.01 -6.85
C TYR A 72 10.83 -1.41 -7.10
N VAL A 73 11.89 -1.78 -6.38
CA VAL A 73 12.45 -3.14 -6.38
C VAL A 73 12.02 -3.84 -5.10
N LEU A 74 11.43 -5.02 -5.25
CA LEU A 74 10.86 -5.80 -4.16
C LEU A 74 11.89 -6.78 -3.62
N GLN A 75 12.26 -6.61 -2.35
CA GLN A 75 13.16 -7.50 -1.63
C GLN A 75 12.36 -8.45 -0.74
N GLY A 76 12.65 -9.75 -0.83
CA GLY A 76 12.00 -10.78 -0.03
C GLY A 76 10.57 -11.09 -0.48
N THR A 77 9.85 -11.82 0.37
CA THR A 77 8.46 -12.24 0.11
C THR A 77 7.50 -11.16 0.58
N GLY A 78 6.56 -10.79 -0.28
CA GLY A 78 5.47 -9.89 0.08
C GLY A 78 4.15 -10.61 0.29
N THR A 79 3.13 -9.84 0.61
CA THR A 79 1.75 -10.31 0.81
C THR A 79 0.76 -9.44 0.04
N ASP A 80 -0.49 -9.88 -0.02
CA ASP A 80 -1.59 -9.11 -0.58
C ASP A 80 -2.58 -8.74 0.53
N ALA A 81 -3.16 -7.55 0.43
CA ALA A 81 -4.23 -7.09 1.30
C ALA A 81 -5.27 -6.29 0.51
N ALA A 82 -6.43 -6.05 1.13
CA ALA A 82 -7.45 -5.18 0.60
C ALA A 82 -7.92 -4.21 1.70
N ILE A 83 -8.18 -2.96 1.30
CA ILE A 83 -8.76 -1.93 2.17
C ILE A 83 -9.89 -1.20 1.43
N ASP A 84 -10.74 -0.53 2.21
CA ASP A 84 -11.73 0.39 1.66
C ASP A 84 -11.10 1.75 1.37
N PHE A 85 -11.59 2.45 0.34
CA PHE A 85 -11.07 3.74 -0.09
C PHE A 85 -11.11 4.78 1.04
N ARG A 86 -12.12 4.71 1.91
CA ARG A 86 -12.22 5.56 3.12
C ARG A 86 -11.04 5.41 4.08
N ASP A 87 -10.38 4.26 4.07
CA ASP A 87 -9.24 3.95 4.95
C ASP A 87 -7.89 4.22 4.26
N PHE A 88 -7.89 4.68 3.00
CA PHE A 88 -6.66 4.90 2.24
C PHE A 88 -5.77 5.97 2.87
N GLU A 89 -6.35 6.99 3.51
CA GLU A 89 -5.59 8.01 4.23
C GLU A 89 -4.79 7.42 5.40
N LEU A 90 -5.32 6.42 6.10
CA LEU A 90 -4.59 5.71 7.16
C LEU A 90 -3.36 4.98 6.60
N LEU A 91 -3.51 4.36 5.42
CA LEU A 91 -2.38 3.73 4.74
C LEU A 91 -1.30 4.76 4.37
N GLN A 92 -1.70 5.96 3.93
CA GLN A 92 -0.76 7.06 3.64
C GLN A 92 -0.08 7.63 4.91
N MET A 93 -0.74 7.54 6.06
CA MET A 93 -0.17 7.88 7.37
C MET A 93 0.76 6.78 7.92
N GLY A 94 0.94 5.67 7.20
CA GLY A 94 1.87 4.61 7.54
C GLY A 94 1.27 3.46 8.34
N TYR A 95 -0.04 3.46 8.60
CA TYR A 95 -0.70 2.30 9.21
C TYR A 95 -0.75 1.13 8.22
N SER A 96 -0.29 -0.04 8.64
CA SER A 96 -0.34 -1.23 7.79
C SER A 96 -1.79 -1.69 7.56
N PRO A 97 -2.07 -2.42 6.47
CA PRO A 97 -3.39 -3.00 6.23
C PRO A 97 -3.92 -3.84 7.41
N GLN A 98 -3.03 -4.53 8.13
CA GLN A 98 -3.41 -5.31 9.31
C GLN A 98 -3.79 -4.42 10.50
N GLN A 99 -3.15 -3.26 10.67
CA GLN A 99 -3.54 -2.28 11.70
C GLN A 99 -4.90 -1.66 11.35
N ILE A 100 -5.09 -1.27 10.09
CA ILE A 100 -6.36 -0.73 9.58
C ILE A 100 -7.50 -1.73 9.79
N SER A 101 -7.28 -2.99 9.45
CA SER A 101 -8.27 -4.06 9.67
C SER A 101 -8.68 -4.17 11.14
N LYS A 102 -7.73 -4.03 12.08
CA LYS A 102 -8.06 -4.04 13.51
C LYS A 102 -8.93 -2.85 13.90
N PHE A 103 -8.62 -1.64 13.44
CA PHE A 103 -9.44 -0.46 13.71
C PHE A 103 -10.88 -0.61 13.21
N ASN A 104 -11.09 -1.29 12.10
CA ASN A 104 -12.42 -1.57 11.55
C ASN A 104 -13.20 -2.65 12.32
N LEU A 105 -12.51 -3.54 13.06
CA LEU A 105 -13.12 -4.61 13.84
C LEU A 105 -13.47 -4.20 15.26
N GLU A 106 -12.79 -3.18 15.81
CA GLU A 106 -13.10 -2.63 17.13
C GLU A 106 -14.49 -1.96 17.09
N PRO A 107 -15.47 -2.41 17.90
CA PRO A 107 -16.76 -1.75 17.97
C PRO A 107 -16.56 -0.31 18.47
N SER A 108 -17.22 0.64 17.81
CA SER A 108 -17.20 2.06 18.19
C SER A 108 -17.95 2.28 19.51
N SER A 109 -17.40 1.80 20.63
CA SER A 109 -18.01 1.90 21.97
C SER A 109 -17.50 3.10 22.79
N TYR A 110 -16.73 4.02 22.20
CA TYR A 110 -16.09 5.13 22.94
C TYR A 110 -16.20 6.50 22.28
N TYR A 111 -17.29 6.78 21.57
CA TYR A 111 -17.66 8.15 21.24
C TYR A 111 -19.05 8.44 21.83
N HIS A 112 -19.06 8.84 23.10
CA HIS A 112 -20.16 9.50 23.77
C HIS A 112 -19.94 11.00 23.77
#